data_AF-A0A5P2WAW5-F1
#
_entry.id   AF-A0A5P2WAW5-F1
#
_cell.length_a   1.000
_cell.length_b   1.000
_cell.length_c   1.000
_cell.angle_alpha   90.00
_cell.angle_beta   90.00
_cell.angle_gamma   90.00
#
_symmetry.space_group_name_H-M   'P 1'
#
loop_
_entity.id
_entity.type
_entity.pdbx_description
1 polymer ?
#
loop_
_entity_poly.entity_id
_entity_poly.type
_entity_poly.pdbx_seq_one_letter_code
_entity_poly.pdbx_strand_id
1 'polypeptide(L)'
;MADELRTATNSGLADLKEAGTGTASGTQGFDCTAALSEIRTTWEARLTTVRSECERLHGSLARTGTHFGEVDRHVKGRAAAVRIGNTPDWAR
;
A
#
# COMPACT_ATOMS: atom_id res chain seq x y z
N MET A 1 -7.92 3.31 2.87
CA MET A 1 -7.12 3.87 1.76
C MET A 1 -6.21 2.84 1.08
N ALA A 2 -5.00 2.53 1.58
CA ALA A 2 -4.08 1.62 0.86
C ALA A 2 -4.59 0.16 0.80
N ASP A 3 -5.18 -0.34 1.88
CA ASP A 3 -5.79 -1.68 1.90
C ASP A 3 -7.07 -1.79 1.06
N GLU A 4 -7.88 -0.75 1.03
CA GLU A 4 -9.05 -0.67 0.16
C GLU A 4 -8.62 -0.66 -1.31
N LEU A 5 -7.59 0.11 -1.66
CA LEU A 5 -7.05 0.14 -3.02
C LEU A 5 -6.45 -1.21 -3.41
N ARG A 6 -5.69 -1.86 -2.52
CA ARG A 6 -5.18 -3.22 -2.71
C ARG A 6 -6.31 -4.22 -2.95
N THR A 7 -7.38 -4.15 -2.14
CA THR A 7 -8.54 -5.04 -2.24
C THR A 7 -9.28 -4.82 -3.56
N ALA A 8 -9.60 -3.57 -3.91
CA ALA A 8 -10.26 -3.23 -5.17
C ALA A 8 -9.42 -3.63 -6.39
N THR A 9 -8.11 -3.44 -6.33
CA THR A 9 -7.18 -3.86 -7.39
C THR A 9 -7.17 -5.38 -7.56
N ASN A 10 -7.21 -6.14 -6.46
CA ASN A 10 -7.32 -7.60 -6.51
C ASN A 10 -8.65 -8.07 -7.11
N SER A 11 -9.77 -7.43 -6.75
CA SER A 11 -11.07 -7.72 -7.36
C SER A 11 -11.06 -7.45 -8.86
N GLY A 12 -10.57 -6.28 -9.29
CA GLY A 12 -10.47 -5.96 -10.71
C GLY A 12 -9.58 -6.93 -11.50
N LEU A 13 -8.53 -7.47 -10.87
CA LEU A 13 -7.67 -8.49 -11.48
C LEU A 13 -8.36 -9.85 -11.60
N ALA A 14 -9.25 -10.20 -10.68
CA ALA A 14 -10.09 -11.39 -10.77
C ALA A 14 -11.12 -11.22 -11.90
N ASP A 15 -11.80 -10.08 -11.95
CA ASP A 15 -12.81 -9.77 -12.97
C ASP A 15 -12.21 -9.78 -14.38
N LEU A 16 -11.01 -9.19 -14.56
CA LEU A 16 -10.28 -9.21 -15.83
C LEU A 16 -9.93 -10.63 -16.30
N LYS A 17 -9.58 -11.52 -15.36
CA LYS A 17 -9.28 -12.92 -15.69
C LYS A 17 -10.53 -13.67 -16.09
N GLU A 18 -11.61 -13.51 -15.32
CA GLU A 18 -12.89 -14.16 -15.58
C GLU A 18 -13.48 -13.72 -16.92
N ALA A 19 -13.50 -12.42 -17.21
CA ALA A 19 -14.02 -11.89 -18.48
C ALA A 19 -13.33 -12.48 -19.72
N GLY A 20 -12.05 -12.85 -19.60
CA GLY A 20 -11.27 -13.40 -20.71
C GLY A 20 -11.39 -14.91 -20.92
N THR A 21 -11.94 -15.68 -19.98
CA THR A 21 -12.13 -17.13 -20.18
C THR A 21 -13.25 -17.42 -21.18
N GLY A 22 -14.26 -16.56 -21.27
CA GLY A 22 -15.39 -16.71 -22.18
C GLY A 22 -15.13 -16.26 -23.63
N THR A 23 -14.12 -15.41 -23.87
CA THR A 23 -13.91 -14.80 -25.19
C THR A 23 -13.13 -15.69 -26.17
N ALA A 24 -12.25 -16.56 -25.66
CA ALA A 24 -11.24 -17.23 -26.48
C ALA A 24 -11.78 -18.36 -27.38
N SER A 25 -12.85 -19.07 -26.98
CA SER A 25 -13.29 -20.29 -27.67
C SER A 25 -14.07 -20.06 -28.98
N GLY A 26 -14.64 -18.86 -29.18
CA GLY A 26 -15.46 -18.54 -30.37
C GLY A 26 -14.93 -17.42 -31.26
N THR A 27 -13.84 -16.74 -30.85
CA THR A 27 -13.34 -15.54 -31.55
C THR A 27 -11.88 -15.69 -32.01
N GLN A 28 -11.36 -16.91 -31.94
CA GLN A 28 -9.98 -17.21 -32.29
C GLN A 28 -9.74 -16.88 -33.78
N GLY A 29 -8.71 -16.06 -34.04
CA GLY A 29 -8.37 -15.60 -35.39
C GLY A 29 -8.92 -14.22 -35.78
N PHE A 30 -9.76 -13.59 -34.95
CA PHE A 30 -10.12 -12.18 -35.14
C PHE A 30 -9.04 -11.24 -34.57
N ASP A 31 -8.67 -10.20 -35.32
CA ASP A 31 -7.73 -9.17 -34.87
C ASP A 31 -8.19 -8.49 -33.58
N CYS A 32 -9.51 -8.29 -33.42
CA CYS A 32 -10.11 -7.76 -32.20
C CYS A 32 -9.78 -8.62 -30.96
N THR A 33 -9.68 -9.94 -31.12
CA THR A 33 -9.36 -10.88 -30.03
C THR A 33 -7.88 -10.81 -29.64
N ALA A 34 -7.00 -10.60 -30.62
CA ALA A 34 -5.58 -10.35 -30.38
C ALA A 34 -5.38 -9.03 -29.62
N ALA A 35 -6.01 -7.95 -30.10
CA ALA A 35 -5.98 -6.64 -29.44
C ALA A 35 -6.55 -6.70 -28.01
N LEU A 36 -7.67 -7.39 -27.80
CA LEU A 36 -8.25 -7.58 -26.47
C LEU A 36 -7.31 -8.34 -25.53
N SER A 37 -6.62 -9.37 -26.04
CA SER A 37 -5.64 -10.13 -25.27
C SER A 37 -4.45 -9.26 -24.83
N GLU A 38 -3.91 -8.45 -25.74
CA GLU A 38 -2.82 -7.52 -25.45
C GLU A 38 -3.21 -6.47 -24.40
N ILE A 39 -4.40 -5.86 -24.58
CA ILE A 39 -4.94 -4.87 -23.64
C ILE A 39 -5.13 -5.51 -22.26
N ARG A 40 -5.70 -6.71 -22.19
CA ARG A 40 -5.90 -7.43 -20.93
C ARG A 40 -4.57 -7.69 -20.21
N THR A 41 -3.58 -8.25 -20.91
CA THR A 41 -2.25 -8.52 -20.32
C THR A 41 -1.61 -7.23 -19.81
N THR A 42 -1.76 -6.12 -20.53
CA THR A 42 -1.27 -4.80 -20.11
C THR A 42 -1.96 -4.33 -18.82
N TRP A 43 -3.28 -4.47 -18.72
CA TRP A 43 -4.03 -4.12 -17.51
C TRP A 43 -3.68 -5.02 -16.33
N GLU A 44 -3.54 -6.33 -16.53
CA GLU A 44 -3.10 -7.26 -15.49
C GLU A 44 -1.72 -6.87 -14.92
N ALA A 45 -0.77 -6.51 -15.78
CA ALA A 45 0.55 -6.05 -15.36
C ALA A 45 0.49 -4.74 -14.56
N ARG A 46 -0.31 -3.77 -15.02
CA ARG A 46 -0.49 -2.48 -14.34
C ARG A 46 -1.14 -2.64 -12.98
N LEU A 47 -2.24 -3.40 -12.88
CA LEU A 47 -2.94 -3.66 -11.62
C LEU A 47 -2.06 -4.44 -10.64
N THR A 48 -1.31 -5.43 -11.12
CA THR A 48 -0.32 -6.15 -10.30
C THR A 48 0.73 -5.21 -9.72
N THR A 49 1.22 -4.27 -10.53
CA THR A 49 2.21 -3.26 -10.09
C THR A 49 1.62 -2.36 -9.01
N VAL A 50 0.42 -1.79 -9.24
CA VAL A 50 -0.27 -0.94 -8.25
C VAL A 50 -0.48 -1.68 -6.92
N ARG A 51 -0.96 -2.92 -6.97
CA ARG A 51 -1.14 -3.74 -5.77
C ARG A 51 0.16 -3.92 -4.99
N SER A 52 1.24 -4.26 -5.69
CA SER A 52 2.55 -4.51 -5.08
C SER A 52 3.11 -3.25 -4.42
N GLU A 53 2.92 -2.09 -5.05
CA GLU A 53 3.29 -0.80 -4.46
C GLU A 53 2.45 -0.47 -3.21
N CYS A 54 1.14 -0.76 -3.21
CA CYS A 54 0.31 -0.60 -2.02
C CYS A 54 0.79 -1.48 -0.85
N GLU A 55 1.15 -2.74 -1.12
CA GLU A 55 1.70 -3.65 -0.11
C GLU A 55 3.05 -3.15 0.44
N ARG A 56 3.94 -2.70 -0.44
CA ARG A 56 5.24 -2.12 -0.06
C ARG A 56 5.07 -0.89 0.82
N LEU A 57 4.18 0.03 0.42
CA LEU A 57 3.87 1.25 1.17
C LEU A 57 3.28 0.91 2.53
N HIS A 58 2.31 -0.01 2.60
CA HIS A 58 1.72 -0.45 3.86
C HIS A 58 2.81 -0.92 4.84
N GLY A 59 3.71 -1.80 4.40
CA GLY A 59 4.82 -2.28 5.24
C GLY A 59 5.80 -1.16 5.64
N SER A 60 6.08 -0.21 4.74
CA SER A 60 6.95 0.93 5.03
C SER A 60 6.34 1.87 6.07
N LEU A 61 5.06 2.17 5.96
CA LEU A 61 4.34 3.02 6.91
C LEU A 61 4.27 2.35 8.28
N ALA A 62 3.97 1.04 8.34
CA ALA A 62 3.92 0.29 9.59
C ALA A 62 5.26 0.37 10.35
N ARG A 63 6.39 0.06 9.67
CA ARG A 63 7.72 0.16 10.26
C ARG A 63 8.06 1.57 10.74
N THR A 64 7.72 2.58 9.94
CA THR A 64 7.97 3.98 10.29
C THR A 64 7.17 4.40 11.52
N GLY A 65 5.90 3.98 11.62
CA GLY A 65 5.06 4.21 12.79
C GLY A 65 5.63 3.58 14.06
N THR A 66 6.09 2.33 13.99
CA THR A 66 6.77 1.65 15.11
C THR A 66 8.01 2.42 15.56
N HIS A 67 8.87 2.82 14.63
CA HIS A 67 10.07 3.58 14.92
C HIS A 67 9.74 4.92 15.60
N PHE A 68 8.76 5.68 15.11
CA PHE A 68 8.33 6.91 15.77
C PHE A 68 7.81 6.66 17.19
N GLY A 69 7.03 5.59 17.41
CA GLY A 69 6.54 5.23 18.74
C GLY A 69 7.65 4.82 19.72
N GLU A 70 8.72 4.21 19.23
CA GLU A 70 9.94 3.91 20.02
C GLU A 70 10.70 5.17 20.40
N VAL A 71 10.93 6.06 19.43
CA VAL A 71 11.60 7.34 19.64
C VAL A 71 10.82 8.20 20.64
N ASP A 72 9.51 8.30 20.49
CA ASP A 72 8.65 9.09 21.40
C ASP A 72 8.76 8.60 22.85
N ARG A 73 8.63 7.27 23.07
CA ARG A 73 8.80 6.68 24.40
C ARG A 73 10.17 6.97 25.00
N HIS A 74 11.22 6.86 24.19
CA HIS A 74 12.59 7.12 24.62
C HIS A 74 12.82 8.58 24.99
N VAL A 75 12.31 9.51 24.19
CA VAL A 75 12.37 10.95 24.45
C VAL A 75 11.58 11.29 25.71
N LYS A 76 10.37 10.76 25.87
CA LYS A 76 9.55 10.93 27.08
C LYS A 76 10.28 10.44 28.34
N GLY A 77 10.94 9.29 28.26
CA GLY A 77 11.77 8.76 29.35
C GLY A 77 12.92 9.69 29.73
N ARG A 78 13.67 10.21 28.74
CA ARG A 78 14.73 11.19 29.01
C ARG A 78 14.21 12.49 29.60
N ALA A 79 13.12 13.02 29.04
CA ALA A 79 12.51 14.26 29.53
C ALA A 79 12.06 14.12 31.00
N ALA A 80 11.43 13.00 31.36
CA ALA A 80 11.05 12.71 32.74
C ALA A 80 12.25 12.55 33.70
N ALA A 81 13.39 12.11 33.19
CA ALA A 81 14.63 11.99 33.97
C ALA A 81 15.36 13.32 34.20
N VAL A 82 15.00 14.39 33.48
CA VAL A 82 15.52 15.74 33.73
C VAL A 82 14.92 16.25 35.05
N ARG A 83 15.72 16.23 36.12
CA ARG A 83 15.40 17.00 37.33
C ARG A 83 15.61 18.47 37.02
N ILE A 84 14.55 19.26 37.07
CA ILE A 84 14.65 20.72 37.09
C ILE A 84 15.24 21.08 38.47
N GLY A 85 16.56 21.22 38.52
CA GLY A 85 17.27 21.70 39.69
C GLY A 85 16.99 23.19 39.87
N ASN A 86 16.40 23.53 41.01
CA ASN A 86 16.05 24.86 41.50
C ASN A 86 14.92 25.59 40.76
N THR A 87 13.86 25.85 41.53
CA THR A 87 13.03 27.05 41.34
C THR A 87 13.99 28.25 41.32
N PRO A 88 14.05 29.00 40.22
CA PRO A 88 14.89 30.18 40.17
C PRO A 88 14.42 31.19 41.22
N ASP A 89 15.38 31.91 41.78
CA ASP A 89 15.28 32.90 42.85
C ASP A 89 14.26 34.02 42.60
N TRP A 90 13.85 34.24 41.35
CA TRP A 90 12.78 35.17 40.98
C TRP A 90 11.36 34.66 41.26
N ALA A 91 11.17 33.37 41.55
CA ALA A 91 9.87 32.75 41.77
C ALA A 91 9.50 32.58 43.26
N ARG A 92 10.21 33.27 44.17
CA ARG A 92 9.95 33.33 45.61
C ARG A 92 9.57 34.74 46.02
#